data_AF-A0A432H205-F1
#
_entry.id   AF-A0A432H205-F1
#
_cell.length_a   1.000
_cell.length_b   1.000
_cell.length_c   1.000
_cell.angle_alpha   90.00
_cell.angle_beta   90.00
_cell.angle_gamma   90.00
#
_symmetry.space_group_name_H-M   'P 1'
#
loop_
_entity.id
_entity.type
_entity.pdbx_description
1 polymer ?
#
loop_
_entity_poly.entity_id
_entity_poly.type
_entity_poly.pdbx_seq_one_letter_code
_entity_poly.pdbx_strand_id
1 'polypeptide(L)'
;MREMAEEYGIEVEKPRFQVREDTCILCGMCVRVCDEVVNVHAIGFAGRGPDRVPTPPFKEPSELCIACGACVYVCPVDAIKMVQTREARTIKRWQRTLPMKICKVCGEPFMPEYQIEYFKKRAKIPEDFFEVCPNCR
;
A
#
# COMPACT_ATOMS: atom_id res chain seq x y z
N MET A 1 -2.31 11.44 13.95
CA MET A 1 -1.15 12.29 14.32
C MET A 1 -1.56 13.65 14.86
N ARG A 2 -2.51 14.37 14.24
CA ARG A 2 -3.06 15.64 14.80
C ARG A 2 -3.80 15.41 16.12
N GLU A 3 -4.69 14.42 16.15
CA GLU A 3 -5.38 13.99 17.38
C GLU A 3 -4.39 13.64 18.51
N MET A 4 -3.32 12.91 18.17
CA MET A 4 -2.27 12.61 19.13
C MET A 4 -1.58 13.90 19.62
N ALA A 5 -1.28 14.87 18.75
CA ALA A 5 -0.70 16.14 19.19
C ALA A 5 -1.64 16.91 20.15
N GLU A 6 -2.94 16.91 19.87
CA GLU A 6 -3.97 17.51 20.74
C GLU A 6 -4.04 16.82 22.11
N GLU A 7 -3.97 15.47 22.15
CA GLU A 7 -3.94 14.69 23.38
C GLU A 7 -2.75 15.08 24.29
N TYR A 8 -1.58 15.34 23.69
CA TYR A 8 -0.39 15.81 24.42
C TYR A 8 -0.40 17.33 24.69
N GLY A 9 -1.49 18.04 24.40
CA GLY A 9 -1.62 19.49 24.61
C GLY A 9 -0.73 20.34 23.70
N ILE A 10 -0.35 19.82 22.52
CA ILE A 10 0.49 20.53 21.55
C ILE A 10 -0.40 21.26 20.55
N GLU A 11 -0.56 22.57 20.75
CA GLU A 11 -1.29 23.45 19.83
C GLU A 11 -0.39 23.88 18.66
N VAL A 12 -0.84 23.65 17.42
CA VAL A 12 -0.12 24.03 16.20
C VAL A 12 -0.94 25.06 15.42
N GLU A 13 -0.86 26.34 15.82
CA GLU A 13 -1.63 27.41 15.16
C GLU A 13 -1.04 27.81 13.79
N LYS A 14 0.30 27.80 13.67
CA LYS A 14 0.98 28.13 12.41
C LYS A 14 2.39 27.53 12.35
N PRO A 15 2.69 26.66 11.37
CA PRO A 15 4.05 26.17 11.21
C PRO A 15 4.99 27.32 10.79
N ARG A 16 6.15 27.44 11.46
CA ARG A 16 7.20 28.42 11.11
C ARG A 16 7.79 28.21 9.72
N PHE A 17 7.72 26.98 9.22
CA PHE A 17 8.28 26.57 7.94
C PHE A 17 7.16 26.26 6.96
N GLN A 18 7.46 26.33 5.66
CA GLN A 18 6.53 25.89 4.64
C GLN A 18 6.18 24.42 4.84
N VAL A 19 4.87 24.13 4.84
CA VAL A 19 4.36 22.77 4.87
C VAL A 19 4.64 22.14 3.51
N ARG A 20 5.36 21.01 3.50
CA ARG A 20 5.57 20.22 2.29
C ARG A 20 4.24 19.57 1.87
N GLU A 21 4.01 19.46 0.57
CA GLU A 21 2.84 18.76 0.03
C GLU A 21 2.89 17.25 0.33
N ASP A 22 4.08 16.66 0.37
CA ASP A 22 4.27 15.27 0.79
C ASP A 22 4.17 15.15 2.30
N THR A 23 3.13 14.45 2.77
CA THR A 23 2.88 14.21 4.19
C THR A 23 3.75 13.09 4.78
N CYS A 24 4.59 12.42 3.97
CA CYS A 24 5.42 11.33 4.43
C CYS A 24 6.45 11.76 5.50
N ILE A 25 6.39 11.13 6.67
CA ILE A 25 7.30 11.37 7.81
C ILE A 25 8.49 10.39 7.86
N LEU A 26 8.75 9.63 6.79
CA LEU A 26 9.87 8.68 6.68
C LEU A 26 9.94 7.59 7.78
N CYS A 27 8.81 7.21 8.39
CA CYS A 27 8.76 6.19 9.47
C CYS A 27 9.20 4.78 9.04
N GLY A 28 9.19 4.49 7.73
CA GLY A 28 9.62 3.21 7.15
C GLY A 28 8.68 2.03 7.33
N MET A 29 7.48 2.23 7.88
CA MET A 29 6.49 1.16 8.04
C MET A 29 6.08 0.54 6.70
N CYS A 30 5.93 1.35 5.65
CA CYS A 30 5.61 0.86 4.30
C CYS A 30 6.69 -0.06 3.72
N VAL A 31 7.96 0.28 3.91
CA VAL A 31 9.10 -0.53 3.45
C VAL A 31 9.16 -1.83 4.25
N ARG A 32 9.11 -1.75 5.59
CA ARG A 32 9.13 -2.94 6.45
C ARG A 32 7.97 -3.89 6.18
N VAL A 33 6.74 -3.41 6.04
CA VAL A 33 5.61 -4.32 5.76
C VAL A 33 5.73 -4.99 4.40
N CYS A 34 6.30 -4.30 3.39
CA CYS A 34 6.51 -4.87 2.06
C CYS A 34 7.61 -5.96 2.07
N ASP A 35 8.60 -5.79 2.94
CA ASP A 35 9.76 -6.66 3.10
C ASP A 35 9.47 -7.86 4.01
N GLU A 36 9.00 -7.61 5.22
CA GLU A 36 8.91 -8.59 6.31
C GLU A 36 7.57 -9.35 6.28
N VAL A 37 6.45 -8.66 6.01
CA VAL A 37 5.11 -9.24 6.11
C VAL A 37 4.63 -9.76 4.76
N VAL A 38 4.64 -8.90 3.75
CA VAL A 38 4.21 -9.28 2.39
C VAL A 38 5.32 -10.06 1.69
N ASN A 39 6.59 -9.71 1.92
CA ASN A 39 7.78 -10.40 1.40
C ASN A 39 7.75 -10.49 -0.14
N VAL A 40 7.64 -9.29 -0.74
CA VAL A 40 7.77 -9.07 -2.19
C VAL A 40 8.88 -8.07 -2.53
N HIS A 41 9.42 -7.35 -1.54
CA HIS A 41 10.57 -6.45 -1.71
C HIS A 41 10.39 -5.38 -2.81
N ALA A 42 9.15 -4.92 -3.02
CA ALA A 42 8.81 -4.04 -4.15
C ALA A 42 9.19 -2.56 -3.93
N ILE A 43 9.42 -2.14 -2.69
CA ILE A 43 9.77 -0.76 -2.32
C ILE A 43 10.89 -0.73 -1.30
N GLY A 44 11.72 0.31 -1.37
CA GLY A 44 12.82 0.55 -0.45
C GLY A 44 13.02 2.03 -0.16
N PHE A 45 14.18 2.39 0.38
CA PHE A 45 14.60 3.79 0.52
C PHE A 45 15.68 4.12 -0.50
N ALA A 46 15.56 5.28 -1.14
CA ALA A 46 16.60 5.86 -1.98
C ALA A 46 17.04 7.22 -1.40
N GLY A 47 18.26 7.65 -1.70
CA GLY A 47 18.83 8.90 -1.22
C GLY A 47 19.29 8.85 0.24
N ARG A 48 19.73 10.00 0.76
CA ARG A 48 20.24 10.17 2.13
C ARG A 48 19.85 11.55 2.65
N GLY A 49 19.84 11.71 3.98
CA GLY A 49 19.53 12.99 4.61
C GLY A 49 18.18 13.56 4.15
N PRO A 50 18.10 14.85 3.79
CA PRO A 50 16.88 15.50 3.29
C PRO A 50 16.30 14.88 2.01
N ASP A 51 17.15 14.26 1.18
CA ASP A 51 16.77 13.64 -0.09
C ASP A 51 16.29 12.19 0.05
N ARG A 52 16.28 11.65 1.28
CA ARG A 52 15.84 10.29 1.55
C ARG A 52 14.33 10.17 1.31
N VAL A 53 13.94 9.25 0.42
CA VAL A 53 12.53 9.00 0.08
C VAL A 53 12.24 7.50 -0.02
N PRO A 54 11.06 7.04 0.44
CA PRO A 54 10.62 5.69 0.14
C PRO A 54 10.14 5.64 -1.30
N THR A 55 10.64 4.69 -2.08
CA THR A 55 10.40 4.61 -3.51
C THR A 55 10.64 3.17 -4.03
N PRO A 56 9.96 2.75 -5.10
CA PRO A 56 10.35 1.57 -5.86
C PRO A 56 11.76 1.70 -6.48
N PRO A 57 12.36 0.59 -6.96
CA PRO A 57 13.59 0.64 -7.75
C PRO A 57 13.50 1.66 -8.89
N PHE A 58 14.56 2.45 -9.06
CA PHE A 58 14.66 3.50 -10.09
C PHE A 58 13.55 4.56 -10.09
N LYS A 59 12.73 4.63 -9.03
CA LYS A 59 11.51 5.46 -8.94
C LYS A 59 10.45 5.08 -9.99
N GLU A 60 10.49 3.84 -10.49
CA GLU A 60 9.56 3.32 -11.50
C GLU A 60 8.66 2.23 -10.89
N PRO A 61 7.43 2.01 -11.41
CA PRO A 61 6.54 0.99 -10.87
C PRO A 61 7.19 -0.40 -10.85
N SER A 62 7.41 -0.95 -9.64
CA SER A 62 7.99 -2.28 -9.50
C SER A 62 7.01 -3.37 -9.93
N GLU A 63 7.46 -4.29 -10.79
CA GLU A 63 6.68 -5.48 -11.18
C GLU A 63 6.40 -6.41 -9.99
N LEU A 64 7.28 -6.41 -8.98
CA LEU A 64 7.12 -7.18 -7.74
C LEU A 64 5.95 -6.66 -6.88
N CYS A 65 5.49 -5.42 -7.10
CA CYS A 65 4.36 -4.88 -6.37
C CYS A 65 3.06 -5.56 -6.82
N ILE A 66 2.48 -6.37 -5.91
CA ILE A 66 1.21 -7.08 -6.12
C ILE A 66 -0.03 -6.24 -5.79
N ALA A 67 0.11 -4.93 -5.56
CA ALA A 67 -0.97 -4.02 -5.15
C ALA A 67 -1.81 -4.51 -3.94
N CYS A 68 -1.17 -5.14 -2.96
CA CYS A 68 -1.86 -5.67 -1.77
C CYS A 68 -2.45 -4.60 -0.83
N GLY A 69 -2.01 -3.35 -0.93
CA GLY A 69 -2.48 -2.26 -0.08
C GLY A 69 -1.95 -2.25 1.35
N ALA A 70 -1.10 -3.21 1.75
CA ALA A 70 -0.54 -3.26 3.11
C ALA A 70 0.21 -1.97 3.50
N CYS A 71 0.95 -1.38 2.55
CA CYS A 71 1.65 -0.11 2.76
C CYS A 71 0.72 1.08 3.03
N VAL A 72 -0.51 1.05 2.51
CA VAL A 72 -1.54 2.08 2.74
C VAL A 72 -2.10 1.91 4.14
N TYR A 73 -2.42 0.67 4.53
CA TYR A 73 -2.98 0.37 5.84
C TYR A 73 -2.05 0.75 7.00
N VAL A 74 -0.74 0.53 6.86
CA VAL A 74 0.22 0.87 7.93
C VAL A 74 0.70 2.33 7.91
N CYS A 75 0.21 3.17 7.00
CA CYS A 75 0.68 4.55 6.88
C CYS A 75 0.03 5.44 7.96
N PRO A 76 0.78 5.99 8.93
CA PRO A 76 0.18 6.75 10.04
C PRO A 76 -0.27 8.18 9.66
N VAL A 77 0.02 8.61 8.43
CA VAL A 77 -0.16 9.99 7.94
C VAL A 77 -0.80 10.04 6.54
N ASP A 78 -1.34 8.90 6.07
CA ASP A 78 -2.02 8.76 4.78
C ASP A 78 -1.24 9.28 3.56
N ALA A 79 0.10 9.21 3.62
CA ALA A 79 0.98 9.61 2.52
C ALA A 79 0.87 8.68 1.30
N ILE A 80 0.30 7.49 1.47
CA ILE A 80 0.09 6.50 0.41
C ILE A 80 -1.40 6.27 0.29
N LYS A 81 -1.97 6.52 -0.90
CA LYS A 81 -3.40 6.32 -1.18
C LYS A 81 -3.62 5.15 -2.13
N MET A 82 -4.69 4.41 -1.88
CA MET A 82 -5.18 3.35 -2.76
C MET A 82 -6.47 3.80 -3.43
N VAL A 83 -6.59 3.56 -4.73
CA VAL A 83 -7.86 3.70 -5.46
C VAL A 83 -8.21 2.32 -5.99
N GLN A 84 -9.45 1.89 -5.73
CA GLN A 84 -9.98 0.64 -6.23
C GLN A 84 -11.19 0.95 -7.10
N THR A 85 -11.12 0.55 -8.37
CA THR A 85 -12.26 0.53 -9.30
C THR A 85 -12.71 -0.91 -9.51
N ARG A 86 -13.74 -1.09 -10.34
CA ARG A 86 -14.20 -2.42 -10.74
C ARG A 86 -13.16 -3.16 -11.59
N GLU A 87 -12.41 -2.43 -12.42
CA GLU A 87 -11.40 -3.03 -13.30
C GLU A 87 -10.06 -3.22 -12.61
N ALA A 88 -9.63 -2.26 -11.78
CA ALA A 88 -8.26 -2.23 -11.30
C ALA A 88 -8.09 -1.59 -9.91
N ARG A 89 -6.99 -1.96 -9.25
CA ARG A 89 -6.49 -1.31 -8.04
C ARG A 89 -5.20 -0.59 -8.35
N THR A 90 -5.12 0.68 -7.95
CA THR A 90 -3.94 1.53 -8.10
C THR A 90 -3.40 1.97 -6.74
N ILE A 91 -2.12 1.73 -6.49
CA ILE A 91 -1.40 2.35 -5.37
C ILE A 91 -0.73 3.64 -5.88
N LYS A 92 -1.31 4.80 -5.55
CA LYS A 92 -0.99 6.09 -6.19
C LYS A 92 0.49 6.46 -6.07
N ARG A 93 1.08 6.29 -4.88
CA ARG A 93 2.48 6.67 -4.63
C ARG A 93 3.50 5.86 -5.43
N TRP A 94 3.15 4.61 -5.76
CA TRP A 94 4.02 3.68 -6.50
C TRP A 94 3.64 3.56 -7.97
N GLN A 95 2.58 4.25 -8.40
CA GLN A 95 2.06 4.25 -9.77
C GLN A 95 1.80 2.83 -10.32
N ARG A 96 1.53 1.87 -9.43
CA ARG A 96 1.24 0.49 -9.80
C ARG A 96 -0.26 0.28 -9.87
N THR A 97 -0.74 -0.07 -11.06
CA THR A 97 -2.13 -0.44 -11.33
C THR A 97 -2.18 -1.92 -11.71
N LEU A 98 -3.09 -2.67 -11.10
CA LEU A 98 -3.28 -4.10 -11.35
C LEU A 98 -4.76 -4.44 -11.50
N PRO A 99 -5.12 -5.37 -12.41
CA PRO A 99 -6.50 -5.75 -12.63
C PRO A 99 -7.09 -6.49 -11.42
N MET A 100 -8.37 -6.27 -11.16
CA MET A 100 -9.12 -6.86 -10.06
C MET A 100 -9.80 -8.16 -10.48
N LYS A 101 -9.76 -9.15 -9.60
CA LYS A 101 -10.58 -10.35 -9.69
C LYS A 101 -11.96 -10.08 -9.12
N ILE A 102 -12.97 -10.54 -9.85
CA ILE A 102 -14.37 -10.42 -9.52
C ILE A 102 -14.87 -11.73 -8.88
N CYS A 103 -15.67 -11.62 -7.81
CA CYS A 103 -16.33 -12.74 -7.17
C CYS A 103 -17.41 -13.37 -8.08
N LYS A 104 -17.45 -14.71 -8.18
CA LYS A 104 -18.48 -15.42 -8.97
C LYS A 104 -19.90 -15.30 -8.40
N VAL A 105 -20.04 -15.05 -7.09
CA VAL A 105 -21.35 -15.02 -6.40
C VAL A 105 -21.96 -13.62 -6.42
N CYS A 106 -21.25 -12.61 -5.90
CA CYS A 106 -21.78 -11.25 -5.79
C CYS A 106 -21.34 -10.30 -6.91
N GLY A 107 -20.35 -10.67 -7.73
CA GLY A 107 -19.86 -9.80 -8.80
C GLY A 107 -19.01 -8.60 -8.33
N GLU A 108 -18.63 -8.56 -7.05
CA GLU A 108 -17.79 -7.50 -6.49
C GLU A 108 -16.29 -7.76 -6.70
N PRO A 109 -15.48 -6.72 -6.97
CA PRO A 109 -14.02 -6.82 -7.06
C PRO A 109 -13.42 -6.94 -5.66
N PHE A 110 -12.65 -8.00 -5.39
CA PHE A 110 -12.12 -8.23 -4.03
C PHE A 110 -10.60 -8.23 -3.94
N MET A 111 -9.88 -8.72 -4.96
CA MET A 111 -8.42 -8.84 -4.91
C MET A 111 -7.77 -8.73 -6.30
N PRO A 112 -6.58 -8.12 -6.44
CA PRO A 112 -5.82 -8.13 -7.68
C PRO A 112 -5.38 -9.53 -8.10
N GLU A 113 -5.33 -9.80 -9.41
CA GLU A 113 -4.96 -11.12 -9.94
C GLU A 113 -3.54 -11.54 -9.54
N TYR A 114 -2.59 -10.62 -9.61
CA TYR A 114 -1.20 -10.85 -9.18
C TYR A 114 -1.10 -11.22 -7.69
N GLN A 115 -1.97 -10.68 -6.84
CA GLN A 115 -1.99 -11.02 -5.41
C GLN A 115 -2.48 -12.46 -5.20
N ILE A 116 -3.46 -12.91 -6.00
CA ILE A 116 -3.92 -14.31 -6.00
C ILE A 116 -2.79 -15.24 -6.42
N GLU A 117 -2.13 -14.94 -7.54
CA GLU A 117 -1.03 -15.76 -8.06
C GLU A 117 0.12 -15.88 -7.06
N TYR A 118 0.46 -14.78 -6.39
CA TYR A 118 1.47 -14.76 -5.35
C TYR A 118 1.11 -15.71 -4.19
N PHE A 119 -0.12 -15.65 -3.69
CA PHE A 119 -0.57 -16.52 -2.61
C PHE A 119 -0.67 -17.99 -3.04
N LYS A 120 -1.12 -18.28 -4.27
CA LYS A 120 -1.15 -19.64 -4.82
C LYS A 120 0.23 -20.29 -4.87
N LYS A 121 1.29 -19.52 -5.16
CA LYS A 121 2.67 -20.02 -5.20
C LYS A 121 3.24 -20.28 -3.80
N ARG A 122 2.88 -19.45 -2.81
CA ARG A 122 3.43 -19.54 -1.44
C ARG A 122 2.71 -20.53 -0.54
N ALA A 123 1.41 -20.69 -0.72
CA ALA A 123 0.58 -21.50 0.16
C ALA A 123 -0.10 -22.60 -0.65
N LYS A 124 -0.20 -23.80 -0.05
CA LYS A 124 -0.91 -24.95 -0.63
C LYS A 124 -2.43 -24.73 -0.55
N ILE A 125 -2.92 -23.70 -1.25
CA ILE A 125 -4.31 -23.30 -1.28
C ILE A 125 -4.98 -23.92 -2.50
N PRO A 126 -6.17 -24.52 -2.37
CA PRO A 126 -6.96 -25.00 -3.50
C PRO A 126 -7.19 -23.93 -4.57
N GLU A 127 -7.20 -24.32 -5.85
CA GLU A 127 -7.25 -23.38 -6.99
C GLU A 127 -8.52 -22.54 -7.04
N ASP A 128 -9.63 -23.10 -6.54
CA ASP A 128 -10.98 -22.56 -6.44
C ASP A 128 -11.18 -21.61 -5.25
N PHE A 129 -10.25 -21.60 -4.30
CA PHE A 129 -10.36 -20.79 -3.08
C PHE A 129 -10.53 -19.30 -3.36
N PHE A 130 -9.95 -18.80 -4.45
CA PHE A 130 -9.98 -17.38 -4.82
C PHE A 130 -11.05 -17.05 -5.88
N GLU A 131 -12.06 -17.91 -6.05
CA GLU A 131 -13.20 -17.62 -6.94
C GLU A 131 -14.35 -16.89 -6.23
N VAL A 132 -14.43 -17.02 -4.90
CA VAL A 132 -15.46 -16.44 -4.05
C VAL A 132 -14.82 -15.50 -3.04
N CYS A 133 -15.37 -14.30 -2.88
CA CYS A 133 -14.85 -13.34 -1.91
C CYS A 133 -15.10 -13.81 -0.47
N PRO A 134 -14.32 -13.33 0.52
CA PRO A 134 -14.48 -13.71 1.92
C PRO A 134 -15.89 -13.44 2.50
N ASN A 135 -16.63 -12.49 1.95
CA ASN A 135 -17.98 -12.15 2.42
C ASN A 135 -19.07 -13.10 1.88
N CYS A 136 -18.79 -13.86 0.82
CA CYS A 136 -19.73 -14.79 0.20
C CYS A 136 -19.36 -16.25 0.44
N ARG A 137 -18.31 -16.50 1.24
CA ARG A 137 -17.90 -17.83 1.66
C ARG A 137 -18.59 -18.24 2.96
#